data_AF-F6X2R6-F1
#
_entry.id   AF-F6X2R6-F1
#
_cell.length_a   1.000
_cell.length_b   1.000
_cell.length_c   1.000
_cell.angle_alpha   90.00
_cell.angle_beta   90.00
_cell.angle_gamma   90.00
#
_symmetry.space_group_name_H-M   'P 1'
#
loop_
_entity.id
_entity.type
_entity.pdbx_description
1 polymer ?
#
loop_
_entity_poly.entity_id
_entity_poly.type
_entity_poly.pdbx_seq_one_letter_code
_entity_poly.pdbx_strand_id
1 'polypeptide(L)'
;RRHSSSKRSRSKSSSTERTDIFGRALSKRTALEEKKRREEEELRLAIERQRLIQKKELEEKMIEDETAKRVEELVKKRVEEELEKRKDEIEKEVLRRVEEMKHIMEKQMLEEMERQKLAELQARQAKEEEETQKRTQLEEILKENDRKMKEAEERMNEERLAMVEQQRLIHEERMRMEEDRKKQRRAEQNVILGKKNTRPKLSFSLK
;
A
#
# COMPACT_ATOMS: atom_id res chain seq x y z
N ARG A 1 -83.78 -97.10 -26.60
CA ARG A 1 -83.38 -97.72 -27.89
C ARG A 1 -81.99 -97.15 -28.23
N ARG A 2 -80.84 -97.87 -28.26
CA ARG A 2 -80.47 -99.11 -29.01
C ARG A 2 -80.83 -98.94 -30.50
N HIS A 3 -80.05 -99.13 -31.57
CA HIS A 3 -78.69 -99.67 -31.89
C HIS A 3 -78.35 -99.20 -33.35
N SER A 4 -77.17 -99.31 -33.99
CA SER A 4 -75.77 -99.64 -33.62
C SER A 4 -74.81 -99.43 -34.83
N SER A 5 -73.54 -99.08 -34.57
CA SER A 5 -72.30 -99.43 -35.33
C SER A 5 -72.22 -99.45 -36.87
N SER A 6 -71.13 -98.90 -37.42
CA SER A 6 -70.39 -99.53 -38.53
C SER A 6 -68.88 -99.26 -38.43
N LYS A 7 -68.05 -100.22 -38.87
CA LYS A 7 -66.57 -100.17 -38.85
C LYS A 7 -66.02 -100.27 -40.28
N ARG A 8 -64.90 -99.60 -40.58
CA ARG A 8 -63.86 -100.18 -41.47
C ARG A 8 -62.48 -99.54 -41.27
N SER A 9 -61.45 -100.36 -41.47
CA SER A 9 -60.03 -100.12 -41.13
C SER A 9 -59.16 -99.93 -42.38
N ARG A 10 -57.95 -99.36 -42.21
CA ARG A 10 -56.75 -99.70 -43.02
C ARG A 10 -55.42 -99.23 -42.42
N SER A 11 -54.64 -100.23 -41.97
CA SER A 11 -53.18 -100.42 -42.04
C SER A 11 -52.20 -99.23 -42.08
N LYS A 12 -51.25 -99.25 -41.13
CA LYS A 12 -49.93 -98.58 -41.16
C LYS A 12 -49.06 -99.07 -42.34
N SER A 13 -48.18 -98.22 -42.87
CA SER A 13 -47.07 -98.59 -43.77
C SER A 13 -45.70 -98.38 -43.08
N SER A 14 -44.71 -99.19 -43.46
CA SER A 14 -43.40 -99.30 -42.81
C SER A 14 -42.34 -98.36 -43.40
N SER A 15 -41.49 -97.81 -42.53
CA SER A 15 -40.31 -97.01 -42.91
C SER A 15 -39.15 -97.88 -43.40
N THR A 16 -38.51 -97.47 -44.49
CA THR A 16 -37.21 -98.00 -44.95
C THR A 16 -36.14 -96.90 -44.90
N GLU A 17 -35.18 -97.02 -43.99
CA GLU A 17 -34.03 -96.11 -43.94
C GLU A 17 -33.03 -96.42 -45.07
N ARG A 18 -32.56 -95.39 -45.77
CA ARG A 18 -31.50 -95.49 -46.78
C ARG A 18 -30.13 -95.17 -46.15
N THR A 19 -29.17 -96.07 -46.32
CA THR A 19 -27.78 -95.93 -45.84
C THR A 19 -26.82 -95.57 -46.98
N ASP A 20 -25.72 -94.92 -46.62
CA ASP A 20 -24.60 -94.55 -47.50
C ASP A 20 -23.60 -95.72 -47.66
N ILE A 21 -22.65 -95.62 -48.60
CA ILE A 21 -21.62 -96.62 -48.91
C ILE A 21 -20.77 -97.00 -47.68
N PHE A 22 -20.62 -96.10 -46.71
CA PHE A 22 -19.95 -96.35 -45.42
C PHE A 22 -20.90 -96.76 -44.27
N GLY A 23 -22.10 -97.25 -44.58
CA GLY A 23 -23.03 -97.83 -43.60
C GLY A 23 -23.72 -96.85 -42.64
N ARG A 24 -23.58 -95.54 -42.84
CA ARG A 24 -24.28 -94.51 -42.04
C ARG A 24 -25.64 -94.16 -42.66
N ALA A 25 -26.65 -93.97 -41.81
CA ALA A 25 -28.01 -93.61 -42.24
C ALA A 25 -28.06 -92.17 -42.82
N LEU A 26 -28.43 -92.04 -44.10
CA LEU A 26 -28.51 -90.74 -44.80
C LEU A 26 -29.60 -89.84 -44.23
N SER A 27 -30.68 -90.43 -43.69
CA SER A 27 -31.81 -89.71 -43.09
C SER A 27 -31.40 -88.75 -41.95
N LYS A 28 -30.32 -89.06 -41.21
CA LYS A 28 -29.83 -88.19 -40.14
C LYS A 28 -28.99 -87.01 -40.66
N ARG A 29 -28.43 -87.11 -41.86
CA ARG A 29 -27.63 -86.05 -42.50
C ARG A 29 -28.53 -85.00 -43.15
N THR A 30 -29.55 -85.42 -43.89
CA THR A 30 -30.55 -84.50 -44.48
C THR A 30 -31.39 -83.80 -43.42
N ALA A 31 -31.80 -84.49 -42.35
CA ALA A 31 -32.52 -83.86 -41.25
C ALA A 31 -31.68 -82.79 -40.50
N LEU A 32 -30.36 -83.01 -40.37
CA LEU A 32 -29.44 -82.00 -39.81
C LEU A 32 -29.23 -80.81 -40.75
N GLU A 33 -29.17 -81.02 -42.07
CA GLU A 33 -29.06 -79.93 -43.05
C GLU A 33 -30.37 -79.13 -43.18
N GLU A 34 -31.54 -79.76 -43.13
CA GLU A 34 -32.83 -79.04 -43.04
C GLU A 34 -32.96 -78.26 -41.73
N LYS A 35 -32.53 -78.83 -40.60
CA LYS A 35 -32.53 -78.13 -39.31
C LYS A 35 -31.60 -76.91 -39.36
N LYS A 36 -30.40 -77.06 -39.91
CA LYS A 36 -29.46 -75.93 -40.13
C LYS A 36 -30.04 -74.87 -41.06
N ARG A 37 -30.73 -75.24 -42.15
CA ARG A 37 -31.40 -74.27 -43.03
C ARG A 37 -32.50 -73.49 -42.30
N ARG A 38 -33.32 -74.16 -41.48
CA ARG A 38 -34.33 -73.48 -40.64
C ARG A 38 -33.68 -72.57 -39.59
N GLU A 39 -32.61 -73.03 -38.93
CA GLU A 39 -31.82 -72.22 -37.99
C GLU A 39 -31.16 -71.00 -38.69
N GLU A 40 -30.66 -71.16 -39.92
CA GLU A 40 -30.10 -70.07 -40.74
C GLU A 40 -31.19 -69.08 -41.21
N GLU A 41 -32.38 -69.56 -41.57
CA GLU A 41 -33.53 -68.72 -41.92
C GLU A 41 -34.07 -67.95 -40.71
N GLU A 42 -34.20 -68.61 -39.55
CA GLU A 42 -34.53 -67.96 -38.26
C GLU A 42 -33.48 -66.93 -37.86
N LEU A 43 -32.18 -67.22 -38.03
CA LEU A 43 -31.09 -66.29 -37.76
C LEU A 43 -31.10 -65.09 -38.73
N ARG A 44 -31.43 -65.29 -40.01
CA ARG A 44 -31.63 -64.19 -40.97
C ARG A 44 -32.82 -63.31 -40.58
N LEU A 45 -33.95 -63.91 -40.20
CA LEU A 45 -35.12 -63.17 -39.72
C LEU A 45 -34.84 -62.43 -38.40
N ALA A 46 -34.03 -63.00 -37.51
CA ALA A 46 -33.59 -62.33 -36.28
C ALA A 46 -32.69 -61.11 -36.59
N ILE A 47 -31.74 -61.25 -37.51
CA ILE A 47 -30.89 -60.14 -37.99
C ILE A 47 -31.72 -59.06 -38.68
N GLU A 48 -32.72 -59.43 -39.49
CA GLU A 48 -33.62 -58.48 -40.16
C GLU A 48 -34.48 -57.71 -39.15
N ARG A 49 -35.05 -58.40 -38.15
CA ARG A 49 -35.75 -57.77 -37.02
C ARG A 49 -34.83 -56.83 -36.24
N GLN A 50 -33.61 -57.24 -35.95
CA GLN A 50 -32.62 -56.41 -35.24
C GLN A 50 -32.26 -55.15 -36.04
N ARG A 51 -32.09 -55.26 -37.36
CA ARG A 51 -31.87 -54.10 -38.25
C ARG A 51 -33.07 -53.16 -38.27
N LEU A 52 -34.30 -53.68 -38.26
CA LEU A 52 -35.51 -52.86 -38.21
C LEU A 52 -35.65 -52.13 -36.87
N ILE A 53 -35.30 -52.79 -35.76
CA ILE A 53 -35.25 -52.18 -34.42
C ILE A 53 -34.19 -51.06 -34.40
N GLN A 54 -32.96 -51.33 -34.85
CA GLN A 54 -31.90 -50.33 -34.93
C GLN A 54 -32.26 -49.11 -35.78
N LYS A 55 -33.00 -49.29 -36.89
CA LYS A 55 -33.51 -48.17 -37.69
C LYS A 55 -34.50 -47.32 -36.91
N LYS A 56 -35.47 -47.95 -36.24
CA LYS A 56 -36.43 -47.24 -35.40
C LYS A 56 -35.76 -46.50 -34.25
N GLU A 57 -34.83 -47.14 -33.55
CA GLU A 57 -34.05 -46.50 -32.48
C GLU A 57 -33.24 -45.28 -32.97
N LEU A 58 -32.73 -45.32 -34.21
CA LEU A 58 -32.02 -44.17 -34.81
C LEU A 58 -33.00 -43.06 -35.22
N GLU A 59 -34.14 -43.40 -35.82
CA GLU A 59 -35.21 -42.45 -36.17
C GLU A 59 -35.79 -41.79 -34.90
N GLU A 60 -36.05 -42.56 -33.85
CA GLU A 60 -36.51 -42.09 -32.54
C GLU A 60 -35.47 -41.15 -31.90
N LYS A 61 -34.19 -41.51 -31.87
CA LYS A 61 -33.11 -40.62 -31.36
C LYS A 61 -32.99 -39.32 -32.13
N MET A 62 -33.12 -39.33 -33.46
CA MET A 62 -33.11 -38.11 -34.27
C MET A 62 -34.30 -37.20 -33.93
N ILE A 63 -35.48 -37.78 -33.68
CA ILE A 63 -36.67 -37.03 -33.25
C ILE A 63 -36.49 -36.49 -31.82
N GLU A 64 -35.97 -37.29 -30.89
CA GLU A 64 -35.63 -36.88 -29.52
C GLU A 64 -34.64 -35.71 -29.55
N ASP A 65 -33.54 -35.79 -30.30
CA ASP A 65 -32.55 -34.73 -30.46
C ASP A 65 -33.16 -33.44 -31.06
N GLU A 66 -34.05 -33.56 -32.06
CA GLU A 66 -34.75 -32.40 -32.62
C GLU A 66 -35.72 -31.76 -31.62
N THR A 67 -36.46 -32.57 -30.85
CA THR A 67 -37.38 -32.04 -29.83
C THR A 67 -36.63 -31.41 -28.66
N ALA A 68 -35.52 -32.01 -28.22
CA ALA A 68 -34.63 -31.44 -27.21
C ALA A 68 -34.09 -30.08 -27.65
N LYS A 69 -33.59 -29.95 -28.89
CA LYS A 69 -33.13 -28.67 -29.46
C LYS A 69 -34.25 -27.62 -29.51
N ARG A 70 -35.46 -27.99 -29.95
CA ARG A 70 -36.62 -27.06 -29.96
C ARG A 70 -37.00 -26.59 -28.55
N VAL A 71 -36.98 -27.49 -27.57
CA VAL A 71 -37.22 -27.13 -26.16
C VAL A 71 -36.12 -26.21 -25.63
N GLU A 72 -34.86 -26.52 -25.91
CA GLU A 72 -33.70 -25.71 -25.52
C GLU A 72 -33.77 -24.29 -26.11
N GLU A 73 -34.11 -24.15 -27.39
CA GLU A 73 -34.31 -22.83 -28.03
C GLU A 73 -35.47 -22.05 -27.40
N LEU A 74 -36.60 -22.70 -27.09
CA LEU A 74 -37.74 -22.05 -26.45
C LEU A 74 -37.44 -21.62 -25.01
N VAL A 75 -36.64 -22.41 -24.29
CA VAL A 75 -36.15 -22.05 -22.95
C VAL A 75 -35.17 -20.88 -23.04
N LYS A 76 -34.18 -20.93 -23.95
CA LYS A 76 -33.22 -19.83 -24.18
C LYS A 76 -33.94 -18.51 -24.48
N LYS A 77 -34.86 -18.49 -25.45
CA LYS A 77 -35.64 -17.29 -25.81
C LYS A 77 -36.44 -16.74 -24.62
N ARG A 78 -37.12 -17.59 -23.84
CA ARG A 78 -37.85 -17.13 -22.65
C ARG A 78 -36.93 -16.58 -21.56
N VAL A 79 -35.78 -17.22 -21.33
CA VAL A 79 -34.78 -16.74 -20.36
C VAL A 79 -34.17 -15.41 -20.82
N GLU A 80 -33.87 -15.27 -22.11
CA GLU A 80 -33.38 -14.02 -22.70
C GLU A 80 -34.41 -12.88 -22.56
N GLU A 81 -35.69 -13.13 -22.85
CA GLU A 81 -36.78 -12.18 -22.65
C GLU A 81 -37.02 -11.80 -21.18
N GLU A 82 -36.90 -12.76 -20.24
CA GLU A 82 -37.03 -12.49 -18.80
C GLU A 82 -35.84 -11.71 -18.25
N LEU A 83 -34.63 -12.04 -18.70
CA LEU A 83 -33.43 -11.27 -18.37
C LEU A 83 -33.54 -9.87 -18.94
N GLU A 84 -33.93 -9.71 -20.21
CA GLU A 84 -34.07 -8.41 -20.87
C GLU A 84 -35.04 -7.45 -20.16
N LYS A 85 -36.18 -7.95 -19.69
CA LYS A 85 -37.11 -7.17 -18.87
C LYS A 85 -36.50 -6.68 -17.55
N ARG A 86 -35.47 -7.38 -17.03
CA ARG A 86 -34.77 -7.04 -15.79
C ARG A 86 -33.40 -6.38 -16.00
N LYS A 87 -32.83 -6.37 -17.22
CA LYS A 87 -31.53 -5.77 -17.54
C LYS A 87 -31.49 -4.32 -17.07
N ASP A 88 -32.45 -3.51 -17.49
CA ASP A 88 -32.59 -2.11 -17.11
C ASP A 88 -32.63 -1.87 -15.59
N GLU A 89 -33.25 -2.76 -14.82
CA GLU A 89 -33.37 -2.65 -13.37
C GLU A 89 -32.03 -3.01 -12.70
N ILE A 90 -31.42 -4.12 -13.14
CA ILE A 90 -30.11 -4.61 -12.68
C ILE A 90 -29.02 -3.59 -13.02
N GLU A 91 -29.00 -3.03 -14.23
CA GLU A 91 -28.05 -2.02 -14.67
C GLU A 91 -28.17 -0.74 -13.83
N LYS A 92 -29.40 -0.27 -13.54
CA LYS A 92 -29.62 0.88 -12.65
C LYS A 92 -29.16 0.62 -11.23
N GLU A 93 -29.36 -0.59 -10.70
CA GLU A 93 -28.89 -0.96 -9.36
C GLU A 93 -27.35 -1.07 -9.30
N VAL A 94 -26.74 -1.68 -10.32
CA VAL A 94 -25.27 -1.76 -10.45
C VAL A 94 -24.67 -0.36 -10.58
N LEU A 95 -25.23 0.50 -11.42
CA LEU A 95 -24.77 1.89 -11.57
C LEU A 95 -24.87 2.65 -10.24
N ARG A 96 -26.00 2.57 -9.53
CA ARG A 96 -26.14 3.20 -8.20
C ARG A 96 -25.08 2.70 -7.20
N ARG A 97 -24.87 1.39 -7.09
CA ARG A 97 -23.85 0.84 -6.19
C ARG A 97 -22.44 1.28 -6.57
N VAL A 98 -22.13 1.38 -7.86
CA VAL A 98 -20.84 1.89 -8.35
C VAL A 98 -20.69 3.38 -8.05
N GLU A 99 -21.74 4.18 -8.24
CA GLU A 99 -21.77 5.62 -7.92
C GLU A 99 -21.62 5.87 -6.41
N GLU A 100 -22.34 5.12 -5.57
CA GLU A 100 -22.23 5.19 -4.11
C GLU A 100 -20.82 4.82 -3.62
N MET A 101 -20.26 3.71 -4.10
CA MET A 101 -18.90 3.28 -3.77
C MET A 101 -17.85 4.29 -4.27
N LYS A 102 -18.02 4.83 -5.49
CA LYS A 102 -17.17 5.88 -6.04
C LYS A 102 -17.25 7.15 -5.18
N HIS A 103 -18.44 7.57 -4.78
CA HIS A 103 -18.63 8.78 -3.96
C HIS A 103 -18.00 8.63 -2.57
N ILE A 104 -18.13 7.46 -1.94
CA ILE A 104 -17.46 7.15 -0.66
C ILE A 104 -15.93 7.23 -0.84
N MET A 105 -15.39 6.61 -1.89
CA MET A 105 -13.96 6.60 -2.18
C MET A 105 -13.41 8.00 -2.52
N GLU A 106 -14.12 8.78 -3.33
CA GLU A 106 -13.78 10.18 -3.66
C GLU A 106 -13.78 11.05 -2.40
N LYS A 107 -14.79 10.90 -1.53
CA LYS A 107 -14.87 11.62 -0.26
C LYS A 107 -13.71 11.26 0.67
N GLN A 108 -13.41 9.97 0.84
CA GLN A 108 -12.27 9.50 1.65
C GLN A 108 -10.95 10.04 1.12
N MET A 109 -10.72 9.97 -0.20
CA MET A 109 -9.51 10.49 -0.83
C MET A 109 -9.37 12.01 -0.67
N LEU A 110 -10.47 12.77 -0.77
CA LEU A 110 -10.45 14.21 -0.51
C LEU A 110 -10.14 14.53 0.96
N GLU A 111 -10.78 13.85 1.92
CA GLU A 111 -10.47 14.01 3.35
C GLU A 111 -9.01 13.68 3.70
N GLU A 112 -8.45 12.63 3.08
CA GLU A 112 -7.03 12.28 3.26
C GLU A 112 -6.10 13.33 2.67
N MET A 113 -6.38 13.83 1.46
CA MET A 113 -5.61 14.90 0.84
C MET A 113 -5.67 16.22 1.62
N GLU A 114 -6.81 16.55 2.21
CA GLU A 114 -6.96 17.72 3.09
C GLU A 114 -6.18 17.55 4.40
N ARG A 115 -6.25 16.38 5.05
CA ARG A 115 -5.43 16.06 6.24
C ARG A 115 -3.94 16.14 5.94
N GLN A 116 -3.48 15.62 4.80
CA GLN A 116 -2.08 15.70 4.39
C GLN A 116 -1.61 17.15 4.19
N LYS A 117 -2.40 17.98 3.47
CA LYS A 117 -2.10 19.41 3.28
C LYS A 117 -2.05 20.17 4.60
N LEU A 118 -2.98 19.90 5.51
CA LEU A 118 -2.99 20.55 6.83
C LEU A 118 -1.77 20.12 7.67
N ALA A 119 -1.43 18.83 7.67
CA ALA A 119 -0.25 18.32 8.37
C ALA A 119 1.06 18.87 7.79
N GLU A 120 1.17 19.00 6.46
CA GLU A 120 2.33 19.63 5.81
C GLU A 120 2.46 21.11 6.19
N LEU A 121 1.34 21.85 6.17
CA LEU A 121 1.33 23.27 6.54
C LEU A 121 1.67 23.47 8.02
N GLN A 122 1.13 22.65 8.92
CA GLN A 122 1.49 22.65 10.35
C GLN A 122 2.95 22.27 10.57
N ALA A 123 3.47 21.25 9.88
CA ALA A 123 4.88 20.86 9.98
C ALA A 123 5.82 21.95 9.42
N ARG A 124 5.39 22.73 8.44
CA ARG A 124 6.12 23.90 7.95
C ARG A 124 6.09 25.05 8.96
N GLN A 125 4.92 25.37 9.53
CA GLN A 125 4.78 26.39 10.57
C GLN A 125 5.63 26.05 11.80
N ALA A 126 5.56 24.82 12.30
CA ALA A 126 6.37 24.38 13.45
C ALA A 126 7.89 24.52 13.19
N LYS A 127 8.37 24.27 11.96
CA LYS A 127 9.77 24.48 11.58
C LYS A 127 10.13 25.97 11.52
N GLU A 128 9.23 26.81 11.04
CA GLU A 128 9.43 28.27 10.99
C GLU A 128 9.40 28.89 12.40
N GLU A 129 8.55 28.39 13.29
CA GLU A 129 8.53 28.72 14.72
C GLU A 129 9.83 28.26 15.42
N GLU A 130 10.31 27.05 15.15
CA GLU A 130 11.57 26.55 15.70
C GLU A 130 12.77 27.37 15.18
N GLU A 131 12.78 27.75 13.89
CA GLU A 131 13.84 28.58 13.32
C GLU A 131 13.80 30.02 13.86
N THR A 132 12.62 30.62 14.00
CA THR A 132 12.49 31.96 14.59
C THR A 132 12.89 31.97 16.07
N GLN A 133 12.52 30.96 16.86
CA GLN A 133 12.99 30.80 18.24
C GLN A 133 14.51 30.66 18.33
N LYS A 134 15.14 29.88 17.44
CA LYS A 134 16.62 29.79 17.36
C LYS A 134 17.25 31.12 16.98
N ARG A 135 16.67 31.86 16.03
CA ARG A 135 17.14 33.19 15.62
C ARG A 135 17.04 34.19 16.77
N THR A 136 15.94 34.22 17.53
CA THR A 136 15.79 35.13 18.69
C THR A 136 16.75 34.76 19.82
N GLN A 137 16.95 33.46 20.12
CA GLN A 137 17.95 33.02 21.10
C GLN A 137 19.37 33.43 20.71
N LEU A 138 19.74 33.28 19.43
CA LEU A 138 21.04 33.74 18.92
C LEU A 138 21.17 35.27 19.00
N GLU A 139 20.10 36.02 18.71
CA GLU A 139 20.10 37.48 18.84
C GLU A 139 20.23 37.94 20.30
N GLU A 140 19.61 37.25 21.25
CA GLU A 140 19.77 37.49 22.69
C GLU A 140 21.21 37.22 23.15
N ILE A 141 21.81 36.09 22.74
CA ILE A 141 23.21 35.75 23.03
C ILE A 141 24.17 36.80 22.45
N LEU A 142 23.93 37.26 21.21
CA LEU A 142 24.74 38.32 20.60
C LEU A 142 24.59 39.64 21.36
N LYS A 143 23.38 40.06 21.73
CA LYS A 143 23.14 41.26 22.54
C LYS A 143 23.81 41.17 23.92
N GLU A 144 23.83 40.01 24.55
CA GLU A 144 24.50 39.82 25.84
C GLU A 144 26.03 39.87 25.69
N ASN A 145 26.59 39.26 24.64
CA ASN A 145 28.02 39.35 24.34
C ASN A 145 28.45 40.79 24.00
N ASP A 146 27.68 41.52 23.19
CA ASP A 146 27.95 42.93 22.87
C ASP A 146 27.91 43.82 24.11
N ARG A 147 27.01 43.54 25.06
CA ARG A 147 26.98 44.22 26.38
C ARG A 147 28.24 43.92 27.17
N LYS A 148 28.62 42.64 27.31
CA LYS A 148 29.85 42.24 28.02
C LYS A 148 31.11 42.82 27.40
N MET A 149 31.18 42.90 26.07
CA MET A 149 32.28 43.56 25.36
C MET A 149 32.33 45.05 25.66
N LYS A 150 31.19 45.76 25.59
CA LYS A 150 31.12 47.19 25.94
C LYS A 150 31.48 47.45 27.40
N GLU A 151 30.94 46.70 28.34
CA GLU A 151 31.28 46.82 29.77
C GLU A 151 32.77 46.53 30.05
N ALA A 152 33.40 45.64 29.27
CA ALA A 152 34.82 45.35 29.39
C ALA A 152 35.66 46.49 28.77
N GLU A 153 35.27 47.03 27.62
CA GLU A 153 35.90 48.19 27.00
C GLU A 153 35.77 49.45 27.87
N GLU A 154 34.59 49.69 28.46
CA GLU A 154 34.33 50.78 29.40
C GLU A 154 35.23 50.65 30.63
N ARG A 155 35.27 49.49 31.30
CA ARG A 155 36.19 49.23 32.42
C ARG A 155 37.67 49.47 32.06
N MET A 156 38.12 48.94 30.92
CA MET A 156 39.50 49.17 30.45
C MET A 156 39.79 50.64 30.16
N ASN A 157 38.79 51.41 29.71
CA ASN A 157 38.93 52.85 29.45
C ASN A 157 38.87 53.68 30.75
N GLU A 158 38.05 53.30 31.72
CA GLU A 158 38.05 53.86 33.08
C GLU A 158 39.40 53.66 33.78
N GLU A 159 39.96 52.43 33.73
CA GLU A 159 41.30 52.14 34.28
C GLU A 159 42.41 52.95 33.61
N ARG A 160 42.36 53.10 32.28
CA ARG A 160 43.28 53.97 31.53
C ARG A 160 43.15 55.43 31.94
N LEU A 161 41.93 55.94 32.09
CA LEU A 161 41.67 57.33 32.49
C LEU A 161 42.17 57.59 33.92
N ALA A 162 41.84 56.70 34.86
CA ALA A 162 42.32 56.76 36.23
C ALA A 162 43.86 56.74 36.31
N MET A 163 44.54 55.93 35.49
CA MET A 163 46.00 55.93 35.42
C MET A 163 46.56 57.28 34.97
N VAL A 164 45.93 57.94 33.98
CA VAL A 164 46.33 59.28 33.50
C VAL A 164 46.08 60.35 34.57
N GLU A 165 44.97 60.27 35.31
CA GLU A 165 44.69 61.18 36.43
C GLU A 165 45.70 61.02 37.57
N GLN A 166 46.06 59.79 37.93
CA GLN A 166 47.12 59.50 38.92
C GLN A 166 48.48 60.05 38.46
N GLN A 167 48.84 59.89 37.18
CA GLN A 167 50.04 60.49 36.62
C GLN A 167 50.01 62.04 36.69
N ARG A 168 48.84 62.66 36.45
CA ARG A 168 48.65 64.12 36.58
C ARG A 168 48.86 64.58 38.01
N LEU A 169 48.27 63.89 38.99
CA LEU A 169 48.43 64.19 40.42
C LEU A 169 49.88 64.08 40.88
N ILE A 170 50.57 62.97 40.53
CA ILE A 170 51.99 62.78 40.84
C ILE A 170 52.85 63.87 40.20
N HIS A 171 52.51 64.33 38.99
CA HIS A 171 53.22 65.42 38.34
C HIS A 171 52.98 66.76 39.05
N GLU A 172 51.74 67.07 39.43
CA GLU A 172 51.37 68.27 40.19
C GLU A 172 52.07 68.33 41.56
N GLU A 173 52.07 67.22 42.31
CA GLU A 173 52.81 67.11 43.57
C GLU A 173 54.32 67.28 43.38
N ARG A 174 54.91 66.68 42.34
CA ARG A 174 56.34 66.86 42.02
C ARG A 174 56.66 68.33 41.73
N MET A 175 55.83 69.01 40.94
CA MET A 175 56.00 70.44 40.64
C MET A 175 55.89 71.29 41.89
N ARG A 176 54.90 71.04 42.76
CA ARG A 176 54.73 71.74 44.05
C ARG A 176 55.94 71.53 44.97
N MET A 177 56.43 70.30 45.09
CA MET A 177 57.64 69.98 45.86
C MET A 177 58.90 70.62 45.26
N GLU A 178 59.01 70.73 43.93
CA GLU A 178 60.13 71.42 43.29
C GLU A 178 60.07 72.93 43.54
N GLU A 179 58.88 73.54 43.46
CA GLU A 179 58.67 74.94 43.84
C GLU A 179 59.03 75.21 45.29
N ASP A 180 58.59 74.38 46.23
CA ASP A 180 58.87 74.58 47.65
C ASP A 180 60.36 74.38 47.96
N ARG A 181 61.04 73.43 47.29
CA ARG A 181 62.52 73.32 47.33
C ARG A 181 63.24 74.49 46.64
N LYS A 182 62.64 75.15 45.64
CA LYS A 182 63.15 76.40 45.05
C LYS A 182 62.94 77.58 46.01
N LYS A 183 61.79 77.67 46.70
CA LYS A 183 61.50 78.68 47.72
C LYS A 183 62.46 78.54 48.91
N GLN A 184 62.68 77.33 49.41
CA GLN A 184 63.67 77.01 50.46
C GLN A 184 65.09 77.42 50.04
N ARG A 185 65.58 76.94 48.89
CA ARG A 185 66.92 77.33 48.40
C ARG A 185 67.08 78.85 48.21
N ARG A 186 66.04 79.55 47.74
CA ARG A 186 66.03 81.03 47.67
C ARG A 186 66.05 81.67 49.07
N ALA A 187 65.35 81.11 50.06
CA ALA A 187 65.35 81.60 51.44
C ALA A 187 66.71 81.40 52.11
N GLU A 188 67.28 80.19 52.02
CA GLU A 188 68.65 79.86 52.47
C GLU A 188 69.69 80.78 51.82
N GLN A 189 69.63 80.95 50.50
CA GLN A 189 70.52 81.87 49.78
C GLN A 189 70.35 83.33 50.25
N ASN A 190 69.13 83.79 50.57
CA ASN A 190 68.91 85.13 51.13
C ASN A 190 69.49 85.28 52.54
N VAL A 191 69.47 84.23 53.37
CA VAL A 191 70.12 84.22 54.70
C VAL A 191 71.64 84.27 54.54
N ILE A 192 72.23 83.44 53.67
CA ILE A 192 73.68 83.39 53.42
C ILE A 192 74.19 84.70 52.80
N LEU A 193 73.47 85.27 51.83
CA LEU A 193 73.82 86.55 51.20
C LEU A 193 73.45 87.78 52.05
N GLY A 194 72.86 87.61 53.25
CA GLY A 194 72.48 88.70 54.14
C GLY A 194 71.42 89.66 53.59
N LYS A 195 70.68 89.27 52.54
CA LYS A 195 69.65 90.10 51.91
C LYS A 195 68.39 90.11 52.77
N LYS A 196 67.77 91.29 52.93
CA LYS A 196 66.59 91.56 53.78
C LYS A 196 66.84 91.47 55.30
N ASN A 197 67.96 92.01 55.79
CA ASN A 197 68.27 92.12 57.24
C ASN A 197 68.29 90.79 58.02
N THR A 198 68.53 89.67 57.34
CA THR A 198 68.57 88.30 57.89
C THR A 198 69.83 87.97 58.71
N ARG A 199 70.86 88.83 58.68
CA ARG A 199 72.12 88.61 59.42
C ARG A 199 71.91 88.87 60.92
N PRO A 200 72.09 87.88 61.81
CA PRO A 200 72.01 88.09 63.25
C PRO A 200 73.06 89.11 63.70
N LYS A 201 72.68 90.04 64.59
CA LYS A 201 73.64 90.96 65.21
C LYS A 201 74.50 90.18 66.21
N LEU A 202 75.67 89.73 65.78
CA LEU A 202 76.69 89.14 66.65
C LEU A 202 77.23 90.23 67.59
N SER A 203 76.74 90.23 68.82
CA SER A 203 77.30 91.01 69.93
C SER A 203 78.55 90.31 70.45
N PHE A 204 79.72 90.64 69.90
CA PHE A 204 80.99 90.25 70.48
C PHE A 204 81.27 91.10 71.73
N SER A 205 81.15 90.52 72.92
CA SER A 205 81.74 91.08 74.12
C SER A 205 83.24 90.83 74.09
N LEU A 206 84.06 91.86 73.89
CA LEU A 206 85.50 91.76 74.14
C LEU A 206 85.74 91.55 75.64
N LYS A 207 86.48 90.49 75.96
CA LYS A 207 87.16 90.23 77.23
C LYS A 207 88.48 89.54 76.94
#